data_AF-A0A7J6SGV1-F1
#
_entry.id   AF-A0A7J6SGV1-F1
#
_cell.length_a   1.000
_cell.length_b   1.000
_cell.length_c   1.000
_cell.angle_alpha   90.00
_cell.angle_beta   90.00
_cell.angle_gamma   90.00
#
_symmetry.space_group_name_H-M   'P 1'
#
loop_
_entity.id
_entity.type
_entity.pdbx_description
1 polymer ?
#
loop_
_entity_poly.entity_id
_entity_poly.type
_entity_poly.pdbx_seq_one_letter_code
_entity_poly.pdbx_strand_id
1 'polypeptide(L)'
;ESPLVTPELYKGYEATSPIAPLVDIGSAPSSPRKEYAKVLISRIRQSSIYIAYCILCMLLSLITMAFLTRLDSPFVRESKTEKIGLGFIEVLLTSAIASECALDMWAQGVR
;
A
#
# COMPACT_ATOMS: atom_id res chain seq x y z
N GLU A 1 34.71 2.61 -29.28
CA GLU A 1 34.46 4.04 -29.58
C GLU A 1 32.96 4.25 -29.67
N SER A 2 32.46 5.26 -28.96
CA SER A 2 31.05 5.63 -28.88
C SER A 2 30.92 7.03 -29.48
N PRO A 3 29.93 7.30 -30.36
CA PRO A 3 29.34 8.62 -30.46
C PRO A 3 27.87 8.52 -30.01
N LEU A 4 27.57 8.96 -28.80
CA LEU A 4 27.08 10.33 -28.51
C LEU A 4 25.71 10.60 -29.14
N VAL A 5 24.72 10.13 -28.38
CA VAL A 5 23.32 10.55 -28.31
C VAL A 5 23.17 12.06 -28.54
N THR A 6 22.31 12.42 -29.49
CA THR A 6 21.98 13.80 -29.87
C THR A 6 21.29 14.56 -28.71
N PRO A 7 21.71 15.81 -28.42
CA PRO A 7 21.23 16.60 -27.27
C PRO A 7 19.91 17.35 -27.53
N GLU A 8 18.99 16.81 -28.33
CA GLU A 8 17.70 17.48 -28.62
C GLU A 8 16.55 17.05 -27.70
N LEU A 9 16.71 16.01 -26.89
CA LEU A 9 15.64 15.53 -26.00
C LEU A 9 15.43 16.37 -24.72
N TYR A 10 16.23 17.41 -24.49
CA TYR A 10 16.23 18.20 -23.25
C TYR A 10 15.77 19.66 -23.40
N LYS A 11 15.11 20.04 -24.50
CA LYS A 11 14.53 21.40 -24.65
C LYS A 11 13.18 21.61 -23.94
N GLY A 12 12.65 20.62 -23.22
CA GLY A 12 11.34 20.71 -22.55
C GLY A 12 11.38 20.85 -21.02
N TYR A 13 12.55 20.85 -20.38
CA TYR A 13 12.69 20.89 -18.92
C TYR A 13 13.13 22.26 -18.41
N GLU A 14 12.50 23.33 -18.88
CA GLU A 14 12.58 24.62 -18.16
C GLU A 14 11.73 24.53 -16.90
N ALA A 15 12.43 24.55 -15.77
CA ALA A 15 11.89 24.51 -14.43
C ALA A 15 10.93 25.69 -14.20
N THR A 16 9.64 25.40 -14.10
CA THR A 16 8.65 26.30 -13.48
C THR A 16 7.90 25.55 -12.38
N SER A 17 8.27 25.89 -11.14
CA SER A 17 7.61 25.58 -9.86
C SER A 17 7.64 24.11 -9.36
N PRO A 18 8.32 23.83 -8.23
CA PRO A 18 8.39 22.49 -7.63
C PRO A 18 7.10 22.03 -6.92
N ILE A 19 5.98 22.75 -7.03
CA ILE A 19 4.72 22.46 -6.32
C ILE A 19 3.56 22.14 -7.30
N ALA A 20 3.77 22.27 -8.61
CA ALA A 20 2.71 22.15 -9.60
C ALA A 20 2.22 20.73 -10.02
N PRO A 21 2.81 19.57 -9.65
CA PRO A 21 2.30 18.28 -10.14
C PRO A 21 1.57 17.43 -9.09
N LEU A 22 1.01 18.01 -8.01
CA LEU A 22 0.17 17.27 -7.05
C LEU A 22 -1.33 17.32 -7.38
N VAL A 23 -1.76 18.23 -8.26
CA VAL A 23 -3.20 18.48 -8.51
C VAL A 23 -3.71 17.80 -9.80
N ASP A 24 -2.85 17.22 -10.64
CA ASP A 24 -3.27 16.66 -11.95
C ASP A 24 -2.83 15.20 -12.20
N ILE A 25 -2.84 14.36 -11.15
CA ILE A 25 -2.54 12.92 -11.26
C ILE A 25 -3.75 12.12 -11.82
N GLY A 26 -4.94 12.73 -11.83
CA GLY A 26 -6.20 12.12 -12.27
C GLY A 26 -6.46 12.14 -13.78
N SER A 27 -5.84 13.05 -14.54
CA SER A 27 -6.34 13.44 -15.88
C SER A 27 -5.62 12.81 -17.07
N ALA A 28 -4.48 12.12 -16.89
CA ALA A 28 -3.81 11.38 -17.97
C ALA A 28 -4.01 9.86 -17.84
N PRO A 29 -5.01 9.24 -18.50
CA PRO A 29 -5.29 7.80 -18.42
C PRO A 29 -4.26 6.90 -19.13
N SER A 30 -3.29 7.45 -19.86
CA SER A 30 -2.34 6.70 -20.71
C SER A 30 -0.88 7.12 -20.53
N SER A 31 -0.49 7.61 -19.35
CA SER A 31 0.92 7.93 -19.12
C SER A 31 1.73 6.63 -18.96
N PRO A 32 2.90 6.49 -19.61
CA PRO A 32 3.78 5.32 -19.46
C PRO A 32 4.19 5.06 -18.00
N ARG A 33 4.02 6.06 -17.11
CA ARG A 33 4.17 5.94 -15.66
C ARG A 33 3.07 5.08 -15.01
N LYS A 34 1.81 5.16 -15.46
CA LYS A 34 0.71 4.31 -14.96
C LYS A 34 0.90 2.85 -15.37
N GLU A 35 1.39 2.62 -16.57
CA GLU A 35 1.71 1.26 -17.06
C GLU A 35 2.90 0.66 -16.32
N TYR A 36 3.97 1.45 -16.13
CA TYR A 36 5.12 1.02 -15.32
C TYR A 36 4.73 0.70 -13.87
N ALA A 37 3.89 1.55 -13.24
CA ALA A 37 3.41 1.31 -11.88
C ALA A 37 2.60 0.00 -11.78
N LYS A 38 1.74 -0.29 -12.77
CA LYS A 38 0.99 -1.56 -12.84
C LYS A 38 1.92 -2.77 -12.90
N VAL A 39 2.95 -2.72 -13.75
CA VAL A 39 3.92 -3.80 -13.90
C VAL A 39 4.71 -4.01 -12.60
N LEU A 40 5.15 -2.93 -11.96
CA LEU A 40 5.89 -3.00 -10.69
C LEU A 40 5.04 -3.60 -9.57
N ILE A 41 3.81 -3.12 -9.40
CA ILE A 41 2.87 -3.63 -8.39
C ILE A 41 2.56 -5.11 -8.65
N SER A 42 2.32 -5.51 -9.90
CA SER A 42 2.10 -6.91 -10.24
C SER A 42 3.27 -7.82 -9.86
N ARG A 43 4.52 -7.35 -10.04
CA ARG A 43 5.71 -8.13 -9.67
C ARG A 43 5.88 -8.23 -8.16
N ILE A 44 5.66 -7.13 -7.44
CA ILE A 44 5.73 -7.12 -5.97
C ILE A 44 4.72 -8.10 -5.39
N ARG A 45 3.49 -8.13 -5.91
CA ARG A 45 2.44 -9.03 -5.44
C ARG A 45 2.73 -10.52 -5.69
N GLN A 46 3.42 -10.83 -6.78
CA GLN A 46 3.85 -12.21 -7.08
C GLN A 46 5.09 -12.63 -6.28
N SER A 47 5.73 -11.71 -5.56
CA SER A 47 6.85 -12.04 -4.68
C SER A 47 6.39 -12.92 -3.54
N SER A 48 7.12 -14.02 -3.30
CA SER A 48 6.88 -14.91 -2.17
C SER A 48 6.96 -14.19 -0.82
N ILE A 49 7.81 -13.17 -0.73
CA ILE A 49 7.96 -12.32 0.47
C ILE A 49 6.67 -11.57 0.77
N TYR A 50 6.03 -11.04 -0.28
CA TYR A 50 4.80 -10.27 -0.15
C TYR A 50 3.61 -11.16 0.24
N ILE A 51 3.51 -12.34 -0.36
CA ILE A 51 2.49 -13.34 -0.01
C ILE A 51 2.67 -13.77 1.46
N ALA A 52 3.90 -14.05 1.89
CA ALA A 52 4.19 -14.39 3.28
C ALA A 52 3.83 -13.27 4.25
N TYR A 53 4.12 -12.01 3.89
CA TYR A 53 3.71 -10.83 4.65
C TYR A 53 2.19 -10.75 4.82
N CYS A 54 1.42 -10.92 3.73
CA CYS A 54 -0.04 -10.91 3.78
C CYS A 54 -0.60 -12.00 4.70
N ILE A 55 -0.06 -13.23 4.60
CA ILE A 55 -0.44 -14.35 5.45
C ILE A 55 -0.14 -14.03 6.92
N LEU A 56 1.03 -13.46 7.21
CA LEU A 56 1.41 -13.06 8.57
C LEU A 56 0.45 -12.01 9.13
N CYS A 57 0.08 -10.98 8.34
CA CYS A 57 -0.89 -9.97 8.75
C CYS A 57 -2.27 -10.57 9.06
N MET A 58 -2.75 -11.51 8.24
CA MET A 58 -4.01 -12.21 8.50
C MET A 58 -3.96 -13.03 9.80
N LEU A 59 -2.86 -13.76 10.03
CA LEU A 59 -2.69 -14.54 11.26
C LEU A 59 -2.64 -13.63 12.49
N LEU A 60 -1.92 -12.50 12.42
CA LEU A 60 -1.85 -11.53 13.52
C LEU A 60 -3.20 -10.89 13.82
N SER A 61 -4.03 -10.61 12.81
CA SER A 61 -5.38 -10.06 13.02
C SER A 61 -6.28 -11.07 13.71
N LEU A 62 -6.26 -12.34 13.28
CA LEU A 62 -7.01 -13.41 13.95
C LEU A 62 -6.59 -13.59 15.42
N ILE A 63 -5.28 -13.53 15.69
CA ILE A 63 -4.76 -13.60 17.06
C ILE A 63 -5.24 -12.39 17.87
N THR A 64 -5.09 -11.17 17.32
CA THR A 64 -5.48 -9.92 18.00
C THR A 64 -6.97 -9.90 18.33
N MET A 65 -7.83 -10.32 17.39
CA MET A 65 -9.26 -10.50 17.61
C MET A 65 -9.58 -11.55 18.67
N ALA A 66 -8.87 -12.68 18.69
CA ALA A 66 -9.05 -13.69 19.72
C ALA A 66 -8.70 -13.16 21.11
N PHE A 67 -7.63 -12.36 21.22
CA PHE A 67 -7.27 -11.68 22.46
C PHE A 67 -8.33 -10.64 22.85
N LEU A 68 -8.72 -9.73 21.95
CA LEU A 68 -9.77 -8.74 22.22
C LEU A 68 -11.08 -9.37 22.69
N THR A 69 -11.49 -10.49 22.08
CA THR A 69 -12.69 -11.24 22.48
C THR A 69 -12.55 -11.81 23.89
N ARG A 70 -11.35 -12.31 24.23
CA ARG A 70 -11.06 -12.79 25.59
C ARG A 70 -11.06 -11.66 26.61
N LEU A 71 -10.58 -10.50 26.18
CA LEU A 71 -10.45 -9.32 27.00
C LEU A 71 -11.81 -8.67 27.31
N ASP A 72 -12.76 -8.74 26.38
CA ASP A 72 -14.16 -8.33 26.60
C ASP A 72 -14.94 -9.26 27.55
N SER A 73 -14.34 -10.35 28.02
CA SER A 73 -14.97 -11.28 28.95
C SER A 73 -15.15 -10.66 30.35
N PRO A 74 -16.33 -10.78 30.98
CA PRO A 74 -16.60 -10.21 32.30
C PRO A 74 -15.75 -10.80 33.43
N PHE A 75 -15.03 -11.89 33.16
CA PHE A 75 -14.18 -12.59 34.11
C PHE A 75 -12.73 -12.08 34.13
N VAL A 76 -12.33 -11.23 33.18
CA VAL A 76 -10.96 -10.70 33.09
C VAL A 76 -10.95 -9.28 33.66
N ARG A 77 -10.21 -9.09 34.77
CA ARG A 77 -10.03 -7.78 35.39
C ARG A 77 -8.87 -7.09 34.69
N GLU A 78 -9.20 -6.24 33.73
CA GLU A 78 -8.25 -5.88 32.69
C GLU A 78 -7.65 -4.47 32.80
N SER A 79 -6.43 -4.32 32.27
CA SER A 79 -5.79 -3.03 32.07
C SER A 79 -6.43 -2.33 30.86
N LYS A 80 -7.06 -1.17 31.08
CA LYS A 80 -7.59 -0.32 29.98
C LYS A 80 -6.54 -0.08 28.88
N THR A 81 -5.26 -0.05 29.24
CA THR A 81 -4.14 0.15 28.32
C THR A 81 -3.94 -1.01 27.35
N GLU A 82 -4.14 -2.26 27.78
CA GLU A 82 -3.97 -3.45 26.93
C GLU A 82 -5.07 -3.51 25.87
N LYS A 83 -6.33 -3.23 26.26
CA LYS A 83 -7.45 -3.15 25.34
C LYS A 83 -7.27 -2.05 24.29
N ILE A 84 -6.82 -0.87 24.71
CA ILE A 84 -6.53 0.23 23.77
C ILE A 84 -5.38 -0.14 22.83
N GLY A 85 -4.30 -0.73 23.36
CA GLY A 85 -3.14 -1.16 22.57
C GLY A 85 -3.50 -2.20 21.50
N LEU A 86 -4.24 -3.23 21.88
CA LEU A 86 -4.72 -4.26 20.95
C LEU A 86 -5.70 -3.69 19.92
N GLY A 87 -6.55 -2.73 20.32
CA GLY A 87 -7.41 -2.00 19.39
C GLY A 87 -6.63 -1.25 18.30
N PHE A 88 -5.52 -0.57 18.67
CA PHE A 88 -4.65 0.08 17.69
C PHE A 88 -3.98 -0.91 16.74
N ILE A 89 -3.52 -2.05 17.26
CA ILE A 89 -2.93 -3.12 16.44
C ILE A 89 -3.94 -3.65 15.43
N GLU A 90 -5.20 -3.85 15.86
CA GLU A 90 -6.26 -4.32 14.96
C GLU A 90 -6.57 -3.32 13.84
N VAL A 91 -6.61 -2.01 14.15
CA VAL A 91 -6.79 -0.96 13.14
C VAL A 91 -5.64 -0.97 12.13
N LEU A 92 -4.40 -1.12 12.59
CA LEU A 92 -3.22 -1.19 11.71
C LEU A 92 -3.30 -2.41 10.78
N LEU A 93 -3.59 -3.59 11.33
CA LEU A 93 -3.70 -4.82 10.55
C LEU A 93 -4.86 -4.77 9.54
N THR A 94 -6.01 -4.25 9.95
CA THR A 94 -7.17 -4.06 9.07
C THR A 94 -6.85 -3.09 7.95
N SER A 95 -6.15 -1.98 8.25
CA SER A 95 -5.75 -1.01 7.22
C SER A 95 -4.75 -1.60 6.21
N ALA A 96 -3.83 -2.45 6.67
CA ALA A 96 -2.91 -3.17 5.79
C ALA A 96 -3.68 -4.11 4.85
N ILE A 97 -4.60 -4.92 5.37
CA ILE A 97 -5.43 -5.83 4.56
C ILE A 97 -6.33 -5.04 3.59
N ALA A 98 -6.92 -3.91 4.03
CA ALA A 98 -7.73 -3.07 3.15
C ALA A 98 -6.89 -2.47 2.00
N SER A 99 -5.65 -2.07 2.28
CA SER A 99 -4.74 -1.57 1.26
C SER A 99 -4.36 -2.66 0.25
N GLU A 100 -4.20 -3.90 0.69
CA GLU A 100 -4.01 -5.06 -0.19
C GLU A 100 -5.19 -5.28 -1.13
N CYS A 101 -6.42 -5.24 -0.60
CA CYS A 101 -7.63 -5.36 -1.41
C CYS A 101 -7.76 -4.22 -2.43
N ALA A 102 -7.44 -2.98 -2.03
CA ALA A 102 -7.46 -1.84 -2.93
C ALA A 102 -6.42 -1.98 -4.06
N LEU A 103 -5.22 -2.44 -3.73
CA LEU A 103 -4.18 -2.75 -4.73
C LEU A 103 -4.61 -3.90 -5.65
N ASP A 104 -5.36 -4.86 -5.14
CA ASP A 104 -5.91 -5.96 -5.94
C ASP A 104 -6.97 -5.50 -6.93
N MET A 105 -7.94 -4.72 -6.46
CA MET A 105 -8.97 -4.12 -7.32
C MET A 105 -8.34 -3.22 -8.38
N TRP A 106 -7.35 -2.41 -8.00
CA TRP A 106 -6.62 -1.54 -8.93
C TRP A 106 -5.83 -2.33 -9.99
N ALA A 107 -5.17 -3.42 -9.59
CA ALA A 107 -4.42 -4.27 -10.50
C ALA A 107 -5.34 -5.01 -11.50
N GLN A 108 -6.50 -5.48 -11.02
CA GLN A 108 -7.51 -6.14 -11.86
C GLN A 108 -8.28 -5.16 -12.76
N GLY A 109 -8.10 -3.85 -12.56
CA GLY A 109 -8.79 -2.82 -13.33
C GLY A 109 -10.28 -2.73 -13.01
N VAL A 110 -10.69 -3.16 -11.82
CA VAL A 110 -12.04 -2.95 -11.30
C VAL A 110 -12.20 -1.44 -11.06
N ARG A 111 -13.20 -0.84 -11.71
CA ARG A 111 -13.45 0.61 -11.68
C ARG A 111 -13.91 1.07 -10.31
#